data_AF-A0A6P0VTE3-F1
#
_entry.id   AF-A0A6P0VTE3-F1
#
_cell.length_a   1.000
_cell.length_b   1.000
_cell.length_c   1.000
_cell.angle_alpha   90.00
_cell.angle_beta   90.00
_cell.angle_gamma   90.00
#
_symmetry.space_group_name_H-M   'P 1'
#
loop_
_entity.id
_entity.type
_entity.pdbx_description
1 polymer ?
#
loop_
_entity_poly.entity_id
_entity_poly.type
_entity_poly.pdbx_seq_one_letter_code
_entity_poly.pdbx_strand_id
1 'polypeptide(L)' 'SKSRIKRLRELQRPQYRSRIDDLRAFYDVSYTDDGDGVVEILRIREKSEAMEWLAEFGRREE' A
#
# COMPACT_ATOMS: atom_id res chain seq x y z
N SER A 1 12.75 -7.91 6.97
CA SER A 1 13.17 -7.21 5.74
C SER A 1 13.20 -5.70 5.96
N LYS A 2 14.37 -5.08 5.74
CA LYS A 2 14.62 -3.63 5.75
C LYS A 2 14.16 -2.93 4.46
N SER A 3 13.55 -3.64 3.51
CA SER A 3 13.14 -3.04 2.23
C SER A 3 12.21 -1.84 2.45
N ARG A 4 12.46 -0.77 1.68
CA ARG A 4 11.67 0.47 1.72
C ARG A 4 10.24 0.22 1.23
N ILE A 5 10.11 -0.57 0.17
CA ILE A 5 8.84 -1.02 -0.40
C ILE A 5 8.59 -2.47 0.00
N LYS A 6 7.33 -2.79 0.34
CA LYS A 6 6.90 -4.16 0.64
C LYS A 6 5.48 -4.39 0.14
N ARG A 7 5.24 -5.52 -0.55
CA ARG A 7 3.89 -6.02 -0.85
C ARG A 7 3.22 -6.48 0.44
N LEU A 8 1.98 -6.04 0.67
CA LEU A 8 1.15 -6.49 1.78
C LEU A 8 0.51 -7.81 1.35
N ARG A 9 0.94 -8.90 1.97
CA ARG A 9 0.37 -10.22 1.71
C ARG A 9 -0.99 -10.30 2.39
N GLU A 10 -1.91 -11.08 1.84
CA GLU A 10 -3.29 -11.27 2.35
C GLU A 10 -4.23 -10.08 2.14
N LEU A 11 -3.74 -8.99 1.51
CA LEU A 11 -4.55 -7.85 1.13
C LEU A 11 -4.59 -7.72 -0.39
N GLN A 12 -5.81 -7.65 -0.92
CA GLN A 12 -6.07 -7.20 -2.27
C GLN A 12 -5.82 -5.69 -2.42
N ARG A 13 -6.14 -4.91 -1.38
CA ARG A 13 -5.97 -3.44 -1.36
C ARG A 13 -5.76 -2.93 0.07
N PRO A 14 -4.78 -2.05 0.33
CA PRO A 14 -3.66 -1.68 -0.54
C PRO A 14 -2.73 -2.86 -0.82
N GLN A 15 -2.20 -2.94 -2.04
CA GLN A 15 -1.27 -3.99 -2.48
C GLN A 15 0.13 -3.78 -1.91
N TYR A 16 0.59 -2.54 -1.79
CA TYR A 16 1.95 -2.20 -1.37
C TYR A 16 1.97 -1.13 -0.28
N ARG A 17 3.10 -1.11 0.44
CA ARG A 17 3.47 -0.04 1.36
C ARG A 17 4.91 0.38 1.18
N SER A 18 5.15 1.69 1.12
CA SER A 18 6.47 2.31 1.19
C SER A 18 6.73 2.92 2.58
N ARG A 19 7.97 2.83 3.06
CA ARG A 19 8.47 3.45 4.29
C ARG A 19 9.20 4.74 3.93
N ILE A 20 8.73 5.87 4.43
CA ILE A 20 9.35 7.18 4.23
C ILE A 20 9.53 7.76 5.63
N ASP A 21 10.67 7.50 6.25
CA ASP A 21 10.92 7.82 7.66
C ASP A 21 9.79 7.32 8.57
N ASP A 22 9.07 8.24 9.22
CA ASP A 22 7.92 7.93 10.08
C ASP A 22 6.58 7.84 9.34
N LEU A 23 6.57 8.04 8.03
CA LEU A 23 5.39 7.90 7.18
C LEU A 23 5.33 6.54 6.49
N ARG A 24 4.10 6.12 6.20
CA ARG A 24 3.74 4.93 5.44
C ARG A 24 2.83 5.36 4.30
N ALA A 25 3.32 5.23 3.08
CA ALA A 25 2.51 5.41 1.88
C ALA A 25 1.95 4.05 1.47
N PHE A 26 0.64 3.98 1.28
CA PHE A 26 -0.10 2.79 0.83
C PHE A 26 -0.60 3.02 -0.57
N TYR A 27 -0.33 2.07 -1.47
CA TYR A 27 -0.61 2.25 -2.88
C TYR A 27 -0.85 0.94 -3.60
N ASP A 28 -1.56 1.07 -4.72
CA ASP A 28 -1.80 0.01 -5.69
C ASP A 28 -1.05 0.33 -6.98
N VAL A 29 -0.73 -0.72 -7.74
CA VAL A 29 -0.17 -0.59 -9.09
C VAL A 29 -1.13 -1.25 -10.05
N SER A 30 -1.56 -0.51 -11.07
CA SER A 30 -2.32 -1.03 -12.20
C SER A 30 -1.56 -0.77 -13.50
N TYR A 31 -1.94 -1.46 -14.56
CA TYR A 31 -1.43 -1.26 -15.90
C TYR A 31 -2.61 -0.95 -16.81
N THR A 32 -2.46 0.06 -17.66
CA THR A 32 -3.43 0.34 -18.72
C THR A 32 -3.31 -0.69 -19.84
N ASP A 33 -4.30 -0.73 -20.74
CA ASP A 33 -4.29 -1.64 -21.89
C ASP A 33 -3.10 -1.39 -22.83
N ASP A 34 -2.60 -0.14 -22.88
CA ASP A 34 -1.42 0.27 -23.65
C ASP A 34 -0.09 -0.07 -22.94
N GLY A 35 -0.14 -0.66 -21.74
CA GLY A 35 1.01 -1.13 -20.98
C GLY A 35 1.61 -0.11 -20.01
N ASP A 36 1.06 1.10 -19.93
CA ASP A 36 1.53 2.11 -18.99
C ASP A 36 1.18 1.75 -17.54
N GLY A 37 2.17 1.79 -16.66
CA GLY A 37 2.00 1.53 -15.23
C GLY A 37 1.50 2.78 -14.49
N VAL A 38 0.41 2.63 -13.74
CA VAL A 38 -0.18 3.66 -12.90
C VAL A 38 0.00 3.29 -11.43
N VAL A 39 0.47 4.25 -10.63
CA VAL A 39 0.58 4.13 -9.18
C VAL A 39 -0.47 4.99 -8.53
N GLU A 40 -1.43 4.37 -7.85
CA GLU A 40 -2.47 5.09 -7.09
C GLU A 40 -2.07 5.15 -5.62
N ILE A 41 -1.74 6.35 -5.11
CA ILE A 41 -1.50 6.56 -3.68
C ILE A 41 -2.84 6.70 -2.96
N LEU A 42 -3.19 5.68 -2.19
CA LEU A 42 -4.47 5.62 -1.47
C LEU A 42 -4.43 6.50 -0.23
N ARG A 43 -3.37 6.32 0.56
CA ARG A 43 -3.14 7.09 1.79
C ARG A 43 -1.67 7.20 2.13
N ILE A 44 -1.36 8.29 2.82
CA ILE A 44 -0.10 8.50 3.54
C ILE A 44 -0.48 8.68 5.01
N ARG A 45 0.10 7.86 5.89
CA ARG A 45 -0.17 7.86 7.32
C ARG A 45 1.11 7.82 8.11
N GLU A 46 1.06 8.29 9.36
CA GLU A 46 2.15 8.03 10.29
C GLU A 46 2.28 6.55 10.61
N LYS A 47 3.48 6.14 11.03
CA LYS A 47 3.79 4.76 11.42
C LYS A 47 2.89 4.27 12.55
N SER A 48 2.51 5.14 13.47
CA SER A 48 1.60 4.87 14.61
C SER A 48 0.20 4.48 14.15
N GLU A 49 -0.35 5.19 13.17
CA GLU A 49 -1.74 5.02 12.67
C GLU A 49 -1.86 3.93 11.59
N ALA A 50 -0.73 3.56 10.97
CA ALA A 50 -0.71 2.71 9.79
C ALA A 50 -1.40 1.34 9.97
N MET A 51 -1.34 0.75 11.17
CA MET A 51 -1.96 -0.57 11.44
C MET A 51 -3.46 -0.47 11.65
N GLU A 52 -3.92 0.57 12.35
CA GLU A 52 -5.34 0.85 12.57
C GLU A 52 -6.04 1.09 11.23
N TRP A 53 -5.46 1.96 10.40
CA TRP A 53 -6.01 2.24 9.07
C TRP A 53 -6.06 0.99 8.18
N LEU A 54 -5.05 0.12 8.23
CA LEU A 54 -5.07 -1.15 7.48
C LEU A 54 -6.16 -2.10 7.97
N ALA A 55 -6.44 -2.11 9.28
CA ALA A 55 -7.48 -2.98 9.83
C ALA A 55 -8.89 -2.54 9.40
N GLU A 56 -9.10 -1.22 9.27
CA GLU A 56 -10.40 -0.65 8.91
C GLU A 56 -10.65 -0.65 7.38
N PHE A 57 -9.63 -0.31 6.58
CA PHE A 57 -9.81 -0.09 5.14
C PHE A 57 -9.16 -1.15 4.25
N GLY A 58 -8.38 -2.07 4.85
CA GLY A 58 -7.73 -3.16 4.12
C GLY A 58 -8.76 -4.16 3.58
N ARG A 59 -8.72 -4.41 2.27
CA ARG A 59 -9.52 -5.45 1.61
C ARG A 59 -8.68 -6.71 1.48
N ARG A 60 -9.20 -7.83 1.98
CA ARG A 60 -8.56 -9.15 1.88
C ARG A 60 -8.88 -9.80 0.54
N GLU A 61 -8.01 -10.69 0.10
CA GLU A 61 -8.36 -11.62 -0.99
C GLU A 61 -9.40 -12.61 -0.44
N GLU A 62 -10.50 -12.80 -1.18
CA GLU A 62 -11.54 -13.79 -0.88
C GLU A 62 -11.02 -15.22 -1.13
#